data_AF-A0A2M7GSA6-F1
#
_entry.id   AF-A0A2M7GSA6-F1
#
_cell.length_a   1.000
_cell.length_b   1.000
_cell.length_c   1.000
_cell.angle_alpha   90.00
_cell.angle_beta   90.00
_cell.angle_gamma   90.00
#
_symmetry.space_group_name_H-M   'P 1'
#
loop_
_entity.id
_entity.type
_entity.pdbx_description
1 polymer ?
#
loop_
_entity_poly.entity_id
_entity_poly.type
_entity_poly.pdbx_seq_one_letter_code
_entity_poly.pdbx_strand_id
1 'polypeptide(L)'
;MSLDLRREMKNVGTGRGSLETFRELEMNKSIFLLSTSAVVLLASPVLAQSQNVSMSGITVEYSGDVAGNGEFSGATVEVYGTFGGNLEVSGAAVEINAEVGEDLEASGGAVEVSGSVGGNAEISGGAVDINIQVAGRSEISGGAIDVSSGSVFTGDAEISAGALDFAGHALSGLQIRFGDMEFSGRADQAGDFEGNNRKGLFRRRDRSEIEISGILAAGGMICAHEVRFLEGSEVNGPLTVLADEEPDYAAGFDAANITYIQRDRESCRDD
;
A
#
# COMPACT_ATOMS: atom_id res chain seq x y z
N MET A 1 8.37 -0.25 -66.44
CA MET A 1 7.95 0.70 -67.49
C MET A 1 7.06 1.71 -66.80
N SER A 2 7.62 2.83 -66.34
CA SER A 2 7.69 4.14 -67.05
C SER A 2 6.66 5.08 -66.41
N LEU A 3 7.09 5.95 -65.48
CA LEU A 3 7.42 7.38 -65.69
C LEU A 3 6.16 8.23 -65.95
N ASP A 4 5.74 9.10 -65.02
CA ASP A 4 6.31 10.43 -64.69
C ASP A 4 5.73 11.55 -65.57
N LEU A 5 5.32 12.66 -64.94
CA LEU A 5 5.09 14.01 -65.50
C LEU A 5 4.62 14.94 -64.35
N ARG A 6 5.51 15.74 -63.73
CA ARG A 6 5.96 17.11 -64.06
C ARG A 6 4.93 18.25 -63.93
N ARG A 7 5.24 19.21 -63.05
CA ARG A 7 5.37 20.68 -63.27
C ARG A 7 5.82 21.33 -61.95
N GLU A 8 7.03 21.87 -61.74
CA GLU A 8 7.77 23.02 -62.32
C GLU A 8 7.08 24.40 -62.22
N MET A 9 7.66 25.28 -61.39
CA MET A 9 8.08 26.69 -61.62
C MET A 9 8.70 27.24 -60.31
N LYS A 10 9.74 28.09 -60.22
CA LYS A 10 10.66 28.73 -61.16
C LYS A 10 11.83 29.34 -60.34
N ASN A 11 13.00 29.37 -60.98
CA ASN A 11 14.29 29.97 -60.60
C ASN A 11 14.31 31.51 -60.46
N VAL A 12 15.24 32.01 -59.63
CA VAL A 12 16.13 33.19 -59.82
C VAL A 12 17.40 32.93 -58.97
N GLY A 13 18.60 32.60 -59.51
CA GLY A 13 19.62 33.50 -60.08
C GLY A 13 20.46 34.20 -58.98
N THR A 14 21.80 34.28 -58.93
CA THR A 14 22.88 34.09 -59.93
C THR A 14 24.26 34.29 -59.27
N GLY A 15 25.31 33.61 -59.76
CA GLY A 15 26.72 34.07 -59.79
C GLY A 15 27.69 33.40 -58.80
N ARG A 16 28.95 33.05 -59.14
CA ARG A 16 29.77 33.24 -60.35
C ARG A 16 31.16 32.57 -60.16
N GLY A 17 31.56 31.65 -61.06
CA GLY A 17 32.95 31.22 -61.40
C GLY A 17 33.85 30.63 -60.30
N SER A 18 34.92 29.86 -60.55
CA SER A 18 35.61 29.42 -61.76
C SER A 18 36.40 28.16 -61.39
N LEU A 19 36.60 27.28 -62.38
CA LEU A 19 37.47 26.10 -62.36
C LEU A 19 38.91 26.47 -61.96
N GLU A 20 39.61 25.58 -61.26
CA GLU A 20 40.94 25.13 -61.69
C GLU A 20 41.40 23.84 -60.99
N THR A 21 41.76 22.89 -61.85
CA THR A 21 42.51 21.66 -61.63
C THR A 21 43.94 22.01 -61.20
N PHE A 22 44.61 21.20 -60.36
CA PHE A 22 45.94 20.59 -60.59
C PHE A 22 46.71 20.19 -59.32
N ARG A 23 47.14 18.92 -59.35
CA ARG A 23 48.43 18.34 -58.92
C ARG A 23 48.87 18.31 -57.45
N GLU A 24 49.17 17.06 -57.06
CA GLU A 24 50.14 16.63 -56.04
C GLU A 24 51.39 17.51 -55.97
N LEU A 25 51.90 17.73 -54.75
CA LEU A 25 53.33 17.79 -54.46
C LEU A 25 53.60 17.56 -52.97
N GLU A 26 54.29 16.45 -52.75
CA GLU A 26 55.25 16.08 -51.71
C GLU A 26 55.23 16.70 -50.30
N MET A 27 55.22 15.74 -49.37
CA MET A 27 55.43 15.79 -47.94
C MET A 27 56.79 16.41 -47.54
N ASN A 28 56.80 17.46 -46.71
CA ASN A 28 57.90 17.71 -45.78
C ASN A 28 57.50 18.57 -44.55
N LYS A 29 57.64 17.96 -43.37
CA LYS A 29 57.95 18.55 -42.04
C LYS A 29 56.97 19.55 -41.38
N SER A 30 56.37 19.02 -40.30
CA SER A 30 56.16 19.65 -38.97
C SER A 30 54.85 20.40 -38.67
N ILE A 31 54.03 19.75 -37.82
CA ILE A 31 53.19 20.28 -36.73
C ILE A 31 51.96 21.14 -37.11
N PHE A 32 50.76 20.55 -37.07
CA PHE A 32 49.74 20.77 -36.00
C PHE A 32 48.50 19.90 -36.28
N LEU A 33 48.21 19.00 -35.35
CA LEU A 33 46.95 18.29 -35.20
C LEU A 33 45.82 19.31 -34.98
N LEU A 34 44.63 19.06 -35.56
CA LEU A 34 43.35 19.26 -34.87
C LEU A 34 42.22 18.59 -35.67
N SER A 35 41.80 17.44 -35.16
CA SER A 35 40.66 16.64 -35.57
C SER A 35 39.34 17.35 -35.23
N THR A 36 38.51 17.66 -36.22
CA THR A 36 37.12 18.08 -36.00
C THR A 36 36.22 16.86 -35.90
N SER A 37 36.18 16.24 -34.71
CA SER A 37 35.07 15.35 -34.35
C SER A 37 33.87 16.22 -33.97
N ALA A 38 32.82 16.20 -34.79
CA ALA A 38 31.53 16.73 -34.43
C ALA A 38 30.88 15.79 -33.40
N VAL A 39 31.01 16.11 -32.11
CA VAL A 39 30.24 15.46 -31.05
C VAL A 39 28.83 16.05 -31.08
N VAL A 40 27.86 15.28 -31.60
CA VAL A 40 26.45 15.59 -31.43
C VAL A 40 26.07 15.16 -30.01
N LEU A 41 26.03 16.11 -29.09
CA LEU A 41 25.45 15.93 -27.76
C LEU A 41 23.92 15.80 -27.92
N LEU A 42 23.43 14.56 -27.96
CA LEU A 42 22.02 14.26 -27.74
C LEU A 42 21.71 14.59 -26.28
N ALA A 43 21.32 15.85 -26.01
CA ALA A 43 20.71 16.21 -24.73
C ALA A 43 19.34 15.51 -24.67
N SER A 44 19.30 14.31 -24.08
CA SER A 44 18.04 13.69 -23.72
C SER A 44 17.30 14.66 -22.77
N PRO A 45 16.02 14.99 -23.00
CA PRO A 45 15.24 15.67 -22.00
C PRO A 45 15.02 14.66 -20.87
N VAL A 46 15.91 14.67 -19.88
CA VAL A 46 15.62 14.07 -18.58
C VAL A 46 14.49 14.91 -18.03
N LEU A 47 13.27 14.38 -18.08
CA LEU A 47 12.19 14.88 -17.25
C LEU A 47 12.74 14.85 -15.82
N ALA A 48 12.94 16.03 -15.23
CA ALA A 48 13.40 16.15 -13.86
C ALA A 48 12.27 15.67 -12.95
N GLN A 49 12.15 14.36 -12.75
CA GLN A 49 11.35 13.81 -11.66
C GLN A 49 12.00 14.27 -10.36
N SER A 50 11.18 14.77 -9.44
CA SER A 50 11.67 15.12 -8.11
C SER A 50 12.24 13.86 -7.46
N GLN A 51 13.47 13.96 -6.93
CA GLN A 51 14.09 12.83 -6.24
C GLN A 51 13.37 12.59 -4.91
N ASN A 52 13.12 13.64 -4.12
CA ASN A 52 12.31 13.56 -2.91
C ASN A 52 11.42 14.80 -2.85
N VAL A 53 10.26 14.70 -2.19
CA VAL A 53 9.35 15.80 -1.95
C VAL A 53 9.06 15.87 -0.45
N SER A 54 9.14 17.06 0.12
CA SER A 54 8.74 17.31 1.50
C SER A 54 7.89 18.58 1.55
N MET A 55 6.68 18.50 2.11
CA MET A 55 5.76 19.63 2.23
C MET A 55 5.12 19.65 3.61
N SER A 56 5.03 20.83 4.20
CA SER A 56 4.31 21.04 5.46
C SER A 56 3.45 22.31 5.40
N GLY A 57 2.29 22.27 6.05
CA GLY A 57 1.35 23.38 6.03
C GLY A 57 0.10 23.13 6.87
N ILE A 58 -0.88 24.04 6.77
CA ILE A 58 -2.21 23.78 7.34
C ILE A 58 -2.97 22.80 6.44
N THR A 59 -2.95 23.09 5.13
CA THR A 59 -3.48 22.22 4.08
C THR A 59 -2.33 21.89 3.14
N VAL A 60 -2.13 20.60 2.87
CA VAL A 60 -1.15 20.08 1.92
C VAL A 60 -1.89 19.24 0.90
N GLU A 61 -1.75 19.60 -0.37
CA GLU A 61 -2.30 18.86 -1.49
C GLU A 61 -1.16 18.56 -2.46
N TYR A 62 -0.89 17.28 -2.70
CA TYR A 62 0.14 16.83 -3.62
C TYR A 62 -0.43 15.85 -4.65
N SER A 63 -0.11 16.09 -5.93
CA SER A 63 -0.44 15.18 -7.01
C SER A 63 0.72 15.08 -7.99
N GLY A 64 1.26 13.87 -8.17
CA GLY A 64 2.30 13.59 -9.15
C GLY A 64 3.24 12.45 -8.77
N ASP A 65 4.21 12.18 -9.65
CA ASP A 65 5.17 11.10 -9.47
C ASP A 65 6.47 11.59 -8.83
N VAL A 66 6.95 10.88 -7.82
CA VAL A 66 8.21 11.12 -7.10
C VAL A 66 9.11 9.91 -7.27
N ALA A 67 10.35 10.12 -7.72
CA ALA A 67 11.28 9.03 -7.97
C ALA A 67 11.81 8.37 -6.67
N GLY A 68 11.80 9.10 -5.56
CA GLY A 68 12.20 8.63 -4.23
C GLY A 68 11.11 8.92 -3.20
N ASN A 69 11.46 9.61 -2.11
CA ASN A 69 10.63 9.68 -0.91
C ASN A 69 9.67 10.89 -0.91
N GLY A 70 8.48 10.69 -0.32
CA GLY A 70 7.52 11.74 -0.02
C GLY A 70 7.35 11.92 1.50
N GLU A 71 7.35 13.16 1.98
CA GLU A 71 7.06 13.50 3.38
C GLU A 71 6.05 14.64 3.41
N PHE A 72 4.87 14.41 3.99
CA PHE A 72 3.78 15.38 3.99
C PHE A 72 3.18 15.53 5.38
N SER A 73 3.10 16.76 5.89
CA SER A 73 2.51 17.03 7.20
C SER A 73 1.59 18.25 7.22
N GLY A 74 0.44 18.13 7.88
CA GLY A 74 -0.46 19.26 8.04
C GLY A 74 -1.71 19.00 8.87
N ALA A 75 -2.65 19.93 8.89
CA ALA A 75 -3.96 19.66 9.48
C ALA A 75 -4.80 18.78 8.54
N THR A 76 -4.77 19.08 7.25
CA THR A 76 -5.36 18.28 6.17
C THR A 76 -4.28 17.97 5.14
N VAL A 77 -4.12 16.70 4.80
CA VAL A 77 -3.12 16.25 3.83
C VAL A 77 -3.76 15.32 2.82
N GLU A 78 -3.68 15.67 1.54
CA GLU A 78 -4.15 14.85 0.42
C GLU A 78 -2.96 14.54 -0.51
N VAL A 79 -2.69 13.25 -0.74
CA VAL A 79 -1.54 12.80 -1.52
C VAL A 79 -1.98 11.79 -2.58
N TYR A 80 -1.72 12.13 -3.84
CA TYR A 80 -2.04 11.31 -5.01
C TYR A 80 -0.81 11.08 -5.88
N GLY A 81 -0.61 9.85 -6.36
CA GLY A 81 0.40 9.56 -7.39
C GLY A 81 1.31 8.38 -7.06
N THR A 82 2.56 8.43 -7.50
CA THR A 82 3.52 7.34 -7.30
C THR A 82 4.76 7.82 -6.56
N PHE A 83 5.28 6.99 -5.67
CA PHE A 83 6.48 7.25 -4.88
C PHE A 83 7.42 6.05 -5.02
N GLY A 84 8.59 6.27 -5.65
CA GLY A 84 9.56 5.19 -5.85
C GLY A 84 10.22 4.69 -4.57
N GLY A 85 10.26 5.52 -3.52
CA GLY A 85 10.77 5.19 -2.20
C GLY A 85 9.66 5.14 -1.14
N ASN A 86 9.95 5.69 0.04
CA ASN A 86 9.04 5.73 1.17
C ASN A 86 8.04 6.90 1.09
N LEU A 87 6.86 6.72 1.67
CA LEU A 87 5.87 7.77 1.82
C LEU A 87 5.51 7.92 3.31
N GLU A 88 5.78 9.10 3.88
CA GLU A 88 5.40 9.46 5.25
C GLU A 88 4.36 10.58 5.19
N VAL A 89 3.20 10.36 5.82
CA VAL A 89 2.09 11.31 5.83
C VAL A 89 1.50 11.43 7.23
N SER A 90 1.42 12.66 7.75
CA SER A 90 0.84 12.92 9.06
C SER A 90 -0.12 14.10 9.06
N GLY A 91 -1.27 13.96 9.75
CA GLY A 91 -2.17 15.09 9.93
C GLY A 91 -3.40 14.83 10.77
N ALA A 92 -4.31 15.80 10.89
CA ALA A 92 -5.59 15.55 11.55
C ALA A 92 -6.55 14.77 10.64
N ALA A 93 -6.53 15.08 9.34
CA ALA A 93 -7.20 14.32 8.28
C ALA A 93 -6.18 14.03 7.17
N VAL A 94 -6.05 12.76 6.79
CA VAL A 94 -5.10 12.25 5.80
C VAL A 94 -5.85 11.43 4.76
N GLU A 95 -5.67 11.77 3.48
CA GLU A 95 -6.12 10.97 2.35
C GLU A 95 -4.91 10.62 1.47
N ILE A 96 -4.70 9.32 1.25
CA ILE A 96 -3.62 8.79 0.42
C ILE A 96 -4.22 7.89 -0.65
N ASN A 97 -3.92 8.21 -1.91
CA ASN A 97 -4.23 7.37 -3.05
C ASN A 97 -2.97 7.25 -3.91
N ALA A 98 -2.11 6.30 -3.55
CA ALA A 98 -0.77 6.23 -4.08
C ALA A 98 -0.22 4.81 -4.25
N GLU A 99 0.70 4.67 -5.21
CA GLU A 99 1.59 3.51 -5.32
C GLU A 99 2.93 3.86 -4.64
N VAL A 100 3.27 3.16 -3.57
CA VAL A 100 4.49 3.35 -2.78
C VAL A 100 5.43 2.17 -3.02
N GLY A 101 6.64 2.45 -3.50
CA GLY A 101 7.61 1.43 -3.88
C GLY A 101 8.25 0.71 -2.69
N GLU A 102 8.47 1.44 -1.60
CA GLU A 102 9.05 0.93 -0.36
C GLU A 102 7.99 0.98 0.76
N ASP A 103 8.28 1.65 1.88
CA ASP A 103 7.45 1.65 3.08
C ASP A 103 6.47 2.84 3.11
N LEU A 104 5.28 2.63 3.68
CA LEU A 104 4.27 3.64 3.95
C LEU A 104 4.14 3.86 5.46
N GLU A 105 4.23 5.11 5.91
CA GLU A 105 3.84 5.52 7.25
C GLU A 105 2.73 6.58 7.15
N ALA A 106 1.57 6.30 7.74
CA ALA A 106 0.42 7.19 7.72
C ALA A 106 -0.17 7.35 9.13
N SER A 107 -0.26 8.58 9.63
CA SER A 107 -0.82 8.84 10.97
C SER A 107 -1.80 10.01 10.99
N GLY A 108 -2.91 9.86 11.71
CA GLY A 108 -3.82 10.98 11.91
C GLY A 108 -5.06 10.77 12.75
N GLY A 109 -5.93 11.77 12.78
CA GLY A 109 -7.25 11.65 13.43
C GLY A 109 -8.20 10.79 12.61
N ALA A 110 -8.28 11.09 11.31
CA ALA A 110 -8.93 10.29 10.28
C ALA A 110 -7.91 10.00 9.18
N VAL A 111 -7.79 8.74 8.76
CA VAL A 111 -6.81 8.30 7.75
C VAL A 111 -7.51 7.41 6.72
N GLU A 112 -7.50 7.83 5.47
CA GLU A 112 -8.00 7.06 4.34
C GLU A 112 -6.82 6.67 3.45
N VAL A 113 -6.63 5.36 3.22
CA VAL A 113 -5.50 4.85 2.43
C VAL A 113 -5.98 3.91 1.33
N SER A 114 -5.60 4.23 0.10
CA SER A 114 -5.82 3.39 -1.07
C SER A 114 -4.58 3.30 -1.95
N GLY A 115 -4.47 2.18 -2.68
CA GLY A 115 -3.36 1.93 -3.61
C GLY A 115 -2.53 0.71 -3.23
N SER A 116 -1.20 0.78 -3.37
CA SER A 116 -0.31 -0.35 -3.13
C SER A 116 1.00 0.06 -2.45
N VAL A 117 1.53 -0.82 -1.62
CA VAL A 117 2.79 -0.63 -0.89
C VAL A 117 3.69 -1.84 -1.13
N GLY A 118 4.87 -1.60 -1.72
CA GLY A 118 5.85 -2.64 -2.04
C GLY A 118 6.63 -3.17 -0.84
N GLY A 119 6.76 -2.36 0.20
CA GLY A 119 7.37 -2.69 1.49
C GLY A 119 6.31 -2.87 2.59
N ASN A 120 6.63 -2.34 3.76
CA ASN A 120 5.79 -2.39 4.95
C ASN A 120 4.83 -1.19 5.02
N ALA A 121 3.69 -1.37 5.68
CA ALA A 121 2.73 -0.30 5.93
C ALA A 121 2.49 -0.15 7.43
N GLU A 122 2.76 1.04 7.95
CA GLU A 122 2.39 1.45 9.31
C GLU A 122 1.29 2.52 9.23
N ILE A 123 0.10 2.21 9.72
CA ILE A 123 -1.08 3.07 9.60
C ILE A 123 -1.71 3.24 10.97
N SER A 124 -1.85 4.48 11.44
CA SER A 124 -2.43 4.76 12.75
C SER A 124 -3.45 5.89 12.73
N GLY A 125 -4.60 5.71 13.41
CA GLY A 125 -5.51 6.83 13.58
C GLY A 125 -6.73 6.63 14.48
N GLY A 126 -7.50 7.69 14.68
CA GLY A 126 -8.77 7.60 15.42
C GLY A 126 -9.82 6.80 14.65
N ALA A 127 -9.99 7.13 13.38
CA ALA A 127 -10.74 6.40 12.37
C ALA A 127 -9.82 6.11 11.18
N VAL A 128 -9.85 4.89 10.66
CA VAL A 128 -8.96 4.44 9.59
C VAL A 128 -9.76 3.62 8.57
N ASP A 129 -9.72 4.02 7.31
CA ASP A 129 -10.40 3.35 6.19
C ASP A 129 -9.34 2.89 5.18
N ILE A 130 -9.33 1.58 4.86
CA ILE A 130 -8.24 0.95 4.09
C ILE A 130 -8.78 0.19 2.88
N ASN A 131 -8.19 0.47 1.72
CA ASN A 131 -8.34 -0.31 0.48
C ASN A 131 -6.99 -0.45 -0.23
N ILE A 132 -6.12 -1.31 0.32
CA ILE A 132 -4.69 -1.34 -0.01
C ILE A 132 -4.18 -2.75 -0.31
N GLN A 133 -3.16 -2.83 -1.18
CA GLN A 133 -2.36 -4.03 -1.37
C GLN A 133 -0.98 -3.84 -0.73
N VAL A 134 -0.64 -4.64 0.29
CA VAL A 134 0.67 -4.57 0.96
C VAL A 134 1.46 -5.84 0.69
N ALA A 135 2.68 -5.68 0.17
CA ALA A 135 3.58 -6.81 -0.09
C ALA A 135 4.35 -7.25 1.17
N GLY A 136 4.78 -6.30 2.00
CA GLY A 136 5.47 -6.53 3.26
C GLY A 136 4.54 -6.66 4.46
N ARG A 137 5.08 -6.37 5.66
CA ARG A 137 4.34 -6.41 6.92
C ARG A 137 3.41 -5.20 7.04
N SER A 138 2.25 -5.39 7.65
CA SER A 138 1.33 -4.31 8.00
C SER A 138 1.17 -4.20 9.51
N GLU A 139 1.31 -2.99 10.04
CA GLU A 139 0.95 -2.64 11.41
C GLU A 139 -0.11 -1.54 11.35
N ILE A 140 -1.33 -1.87 11.77
CA ILE A 140 -2.49 -0.97 11.66
C ILE A 140 -3.09 -0.79 13.04
N SER A 141 -3.26 0.45 13.49
CA SER A 141 -3.84 0.73 14.79
C SER A 141 -4.89 1.84 14.76
N GLY A 142 -5.98 1.67 15.51
CA GLY A 142 -6.96 2.74 15.60
C GLY A 142 -8.14 2.53 16.53
N GLY A 143 -8.93 3.59 16.67
CA GLY A 143 -10.17 3.56 17.44
C GLY A 143 -11.26 2.76 16.73
N ALA A 144 -11.47 3.08 15.45
CA ALA A 144 -12.32 2.36 14.51
C ALA A 144 -11.52 2.12 13.21
N ILE A 145 -11.56 0.90 12.69
CA ILE A 145 -10.87 0.52 11.45
C ILE A 145 -11.88 -0.18 10.53
N ASP A 146 -11.93 0.22 9.27
CA ASP A 146 -12.61 -0.47 8.17
C ASP A 146 -11.55 -0.95 7.17
N VAL A 147 -11.45 -2.27 6.99
CA VAL A 147 -10.61 -2.89 5.97
C VAL A 147 -11.49 -3.45 4.87
N SER A 148 -11.55 -2.74 3.76
CA SER A 148 -12.41 -3.11 2.63
C SER A 148 -11.98 -4.43 1.97
N SER A 149 -12.93 -5.05 1.25
CA SER A 149 -12.72 -6.33 0.55
C SER A 149 -11.72 -6.28 -0.60
N GLY A 150 -11.32 -5.08 -1.04
CA GLY A 150 -10.26 -4.90 -2.02
C GLY A 150 -8.85 -5.02 -1.42
N SER A 151 -8.75 -5.02 -0.09
CA SER A 151 -7.47 -5.06 0.62
C SER A 151 -6.83 -6.45 0.59
N VAL A 152 -5.54 -6.50 0.30
CA VAL A 152 -4.75 -7.73 0.25
C VAL A 152 -3.46 -7.57 1.04
N PHE A 153 -3.26 -8.43 2.04
CA PHE A 153 -2.07 -8.46 2.88
C PHE A 153 -1.23 -9.68 2.52
N THR A 154 -0.15 -9.45 1.77
CA THR A 154 0.74 -10.54 1.35
C THR A 154 1.68 -10.95 2.48
N GLY A 155 2.25 -9.99 3.21
CA GLY A 155 3.00 -10.24 4.44
C GLY A 155 2.11 -10.33 5.68
N ASP A 156 2.74 -10.46 6.84
CA ASP A 156 2.01 -10.53 8.12
C ASP A 156 1.27 -9.21 8.39
N ALA A 157 0.04 -9.29 8.87
CA ALA A 157 -0.76 -8.15 9.27
C ALA A 157 -1.04 -8.20 10.78
N GLU A 158 -0.64 -7.16 11.49
CA GLU A 158 -0.98 -6.91 12.89
C GLU A 158 -1.93 -5.72 12.97
N ILE A 159 -3.14 -5.95 13.47
CA ILE A 159 -4.20 -4.93 13.54
C ILE A 159 -4.65 -4.77 15.00
N SER A 160 -4.68 -3.54 15.50
CA SER A 160 -5.17 -3.22 16.84
C SER A 160 -6.30 -2.19 16.78
N ALA A 161 -7.53 -2.61 17.03
CA ALA A 161 -8.72 -1.78 16.88
C ALA A 161 -9.55 -1.71 18.17
N GLY A 162 -10.27 -0.59 18.37
CA GLY A 162 -11.41 -0.57 19.30
C GLY A 162 -12.64 -1.25 18.68
N ALA A 163 -12.96 -0.88 17.45
CA ALA A 163 -13.96 -1.52 16.59
C ALA A 163 -13.33 -1.81 15.23
N LEU A 164 -13.53 -3.01 14.68
CA LEU A 164 -12.96 -3.43 13.39
C LEU A 164 -14.03 -4.07 12.50
N ASP A 165 -14.12 -3.62 11.26
CA ASP A 165 -14.68 -4.41 10.16
C ASP A 165 -13.52 -4.88 9.28
N PHE A 166 -13.37 -6.19 9.14
CA PHE A 166 -12.35 -6.79 8.29
C PHE A 166 -12.97 -7.63 7.17
N ALA A 167 -12.97 -7.08 5.96
CA ALA A 167 -13.39 -7.74 4.73
C ALA A 167 -12.23 -8.16 3.81
N GLY A 168 -10.99 -7.80 4.15
CA GLY A 168 -9.79 -8.04 3.34
C GLY A 168 -9.34 -9.51 3.24
N HIS A 169 -8.28 -9.75 2.48
CA HIS A 169 -7.64 -11.07 2.33
C HIS A 169 -6.21 -11.05 2.88
N ALA A 170 -5.98 -11.79 3.96
CA ALA A 170 -4.65 -12.05 4.51
C ALA A 170 -4.09 -13.38 3.98
N LEU A 171 -2.99 -13.31 3.23
CA LEU A 171 -2.32 -14.48 2.66
C LEU A 171 -1.31 -15.12 3.63
N SER A 172 -0.75 -14.30 4.53
CA SER A 172 0.21 -14.69 5.57
C SER A 172 -0.42 -14.60 6.96
N GLY A 173 0.38 -14.42 8.02
CA GLY A 173 -0.12 -14.36 9.40
C GLY A 173 -1.06 -13.16 9.60
N LEU A 174 -2.16 -13.38 10.31
CA LEU A 174 -3.12 -12.34 10.69
C LEU A 174 -3.26 -12.34 12.20
N GLN A 175 -2.79 -11.27 12.85
CA GLN A 175 -2.91 -11.04 14.28
C GLN A 175 -3.80 -9.82 14.50
N ILE A 176 -4.89 -9.98 15.24
CA ILE A 176 -5.84 -8.91 15.46
C ILE A 176 -6.16 -8.80 16.93
N ARG A 177 -6.00 -7.59 17.48
CA ARG A 177 -6.51 -7.24 18.80
C ARG A 177 -7.68 -6.30 18.67
N PHE A 178 -8.82 -6.65 19.23
CA PHE A 178 -10.08 -5.93 18.98
C PHE A 178 -10.87 -5.68 20.26
N GLY A 179 -11.69 -4.63 20.27
CA GLY A 179 -12.78 -4.50 21.23
C GLY A 179 -14.00 -5.22 20.67
N ASP A 180 -14.54 -4.71 19.57
CA ASP A 180 -15.63 -5.32 18.80
C ASP A 180 -15.14 -5.60 17.37
N MET A 181 -15.51 -6.73 16.78
CA MET A 181 -15.03 -7.12 15.45
C MET A 181 -16.09 -7.82 14.60
N GLU A 182 -16.21 -7.39 13.34
CA GLU A 182 -16.84 -8.14 12.27
C GLU A 182 -15.75 -8.67 11.32
N PHE A 183 -15.75 -9.98 11.06
CA PHE A 183 -14.85 -10.64 10.12
C PHE A 183 -15.64 -11.24 8.96
N SER A 184 -15.61 -10.56 7.82
CA SER A 184 -16.22 -11.03 6.56
C SER A 184 -15.18 -11.44 5.51
N GLY A 185 -13.89 -11.20 5.81
CA GLY A 185 -12.76 -11.45 4.91
C GLY A 185 -12.26 -12.89 4.89
N ARG A 186 -10.98 -13.04 4.53
CA ARG A 186 -10.31 -14.34 4.41
C ARG A 186 -8.93 -14.32 5.05
N ALA A 187 -8.64 -15.34 5.87
CA ALA A 187 -7.31 -15.64 6.37
C ALA A 187 -6.84 -17.00 5.84
N ASP A 188 -5.74 -17.02 5.09
CA ASP A 188 -5.18 -18.26 4.53
C ASP A 188 -4.30 -19.02 5.53
N GLN A 189 -3.60 -18.32 6.41
CA GLN A 189 -2.83 -18.90 7.52
C GLN A 189 -3.66 -18.90 8.81
N ALA A 190 -3.10 -19.54 9.84
CA ALA A 190 -3.71 -19.54 11.17
C ALA A 190 -3.81 -18.10 11.69
N GLY A 191 -5.03 -17.66 11.97
CA GLY A 191 -5.29 -16.36 12.57
C GLY A 191 -5.17 -16.38 14.08
N ASP A 192 -4.76 -15.26 14.66
CA ASP A 192 -4.74 -15.03 16.10
C ASP A 192 -5.60 -13.80 16.42
N PHE A 193 -6.78 -14.03 16.99
CA PHE A 193 -7.78 -13.01 17.26
C PHE A 193 -7.95 -12.85 18.77
N GLU A 194 -7.49 -11.73 19.32
CA GLU A 194 -7.43 -11.46 20.75
C GLU A 194 -8.35 -10.30 21.17
N GLY A 195 -9.37 -10.61 21.96
CA GLY A 195 -10.26 -9.64 22.57
C GLY A 195 -9.53 -8.81 23.64
N ASN A 196 -9.52 -7.48 23.47
CA ASN A 196 -8.86 -6.56 24.35
C ASN A 196 -9.74 -6.16 25.54
N ASN A 197 -9.26 -6.47 26.73
CA ASN A 197 -9.76 -5.92 27.96
C ASN A 197 -9.15 -4.52 28.18
N ARG A 198 -9.86 -3.44 27.84
CA ARG A 198 -9.39 -2.08 28.20
C ARG A 198 -9.30 -1.97 29.73
N LYS A 199 -8.08 -2.12 30.28
CA LYS A 199 -7.72 -1.84 31.68
C LYS A 199 -7.76 -0.32 31.94
N GLY A 200 -8.93 0.29 31.83
CA GLY A 200 -9.16 1.69 32.22
C GLY A 200 -9.21 1.86 33.74
N LEU A 201 -9.20 3.13 34.20
CA LEU A 201 -9.30 3.51 35.63
C LEU A 201 -10.50 2.86 36.35
N PHE A 202 -11.53 2.52 35.57
CA PHE A 202 -12.60 1.62 35.96
C PHE A 202 -12.36 0.28 35.27
N ARG A 203 -12.12 -0.78 36.06
CA ARG A 203 -12.10 -2.18 35.61
C ARG A 203 -13.45 -2.51 34.95
N ARG A 204 -13.61 -2.18 33.67
CA ARG A 204 -14.74 -2.66 32.88
C ARG A 204 -14.46 -4.13 32.60
N ARG A 205 -15.47 -4.98 32.77
CA ARG A 205 -15.40 -6.36 32.36
C ARG A 205 -15.14 -6.40 30.86
N ASP A 206 -14.40 -7.43 30.45
CA ASP A 206 -14.28 -7.78 29.04
C ASP A 206 -15.67 -7.95 28.47
N ARG A 207 -15.88 -7.38 27.28
CA ARG A 207 -17.09 -7.54 26.50
C ARG A 207 -16.74 -7.65 25.03
N SER A 208 -15.55 -8.18 24.73
CA SER A 208 -15.11 -8.33 23.36
C SER A 208 -16.01 -9.29 22.60
N GLU A 209 -16.57 -8.81 21.50
CA GLU A 209 -17.45 -9.60 20.63
C GLU A 209 -16.78 -9.73 19.26
N ILE A 210 -16.85 -10.94 18.70
CA ILE A 210 -16.46 -11.21 17.32
C ILE A 210 -17.58 -11.95 16.59
N GLU A 211 -17.99 -11.36 15.47
CA GLU A 211 -18.91 -11.99 14.50
C GLU A 211 -18.13 -12.40 13.25
N ILE A 212 -18.31 -13.64 12.80
CA ILE A 212 -17.56 -14.23 11.69
C ILE A 212 -18.54 -14.66 10.61
N SER A 213 -18.42 -14.08 9.41
CA SER A 213 -19.11 -14.50 8.18
C SER A 213 -18.12 -14.90 7.07
N GLY A 214 -16.82 -14.68 7.29
CA GLY A 214 -15.73 -14.98 6.35
C GLY A 214 -15.10 -16.37 6.48
N ILE A 215 -13.90 -16.51 5.92
CA ILE A 215 -13.19 -17.80 5.80
C ILE A 215 -11.91 -17.82 6.62
N LEU A 216 -11.79 -18.79 7.53
CA LEU A 216 -10.58 -19.14 8.27
C LEU A 216 -10.01 -20.45 7.71
N ALA A 217 -9.12 -20.35 6.72
CA ALA A 217 -8.71 -21.51 5.92
C ALA A 217 -7.83 -22.50 6.70
N ALA A 218 -6.90 -22.00 7.51
CA ALA A 218 -6.05 -22.82 8.36
C ALA A 218 -6.53 -22.88 9.82
N GLY A 219 -7.67 -22.25 10.14
CA GLY A 219 -8.18 -22.12 11.50
C GLY A 219 -7.37 -21.09 12.30
N GLY A 220 -6.98 -21.43 13.53
CA GLY A 220 -6.20 -20.55 14.40
C GLY A 220 -6.67 -20.54 15.86
N MET A 221 -6.57 -19.37 16.49
CA MET A 221 -7.04 -19.12 17.84
C MET A 221 -7.93 -17.88 17.88
N ILE A 222 -9.05 -17.98 18.58
CA ILE A 222 -9.90 -16.85 18.94
C ILE A 222 -10.00 -16.83 20.46
N CYS A 223 -9.76 -15.68 21.06
CA CYS A 223 -10.08 -15.42 22.44
C CYS A 223 -10.94 -14.17 22.54
N ALA A 224 -12.16 -14.28 23.09
CA ALA A 224 -13.09 -13.17 23.22
C ALA A 224 -14.09 -13.42 24.36
N HIS A 225 -14.91 -12.42 24.70
CA HIS A 225 -16.05 -12.64 25.60
C HIS A 225 -17.15 -13.45 24.89
N GLU A 226 -17.52 -13.05 23.68
CA GLU A 226 -18.58 -13.64 22.87
C GLU A 226 -18.08 -13.89 21.44
N VAL A 227 -18.39 -15.06 20.89
CA VAL A 227 -17.96 -15.51 19.56
C VAL A 227 -19.16 -16.06 18.81
N ARG A 228 -19.43 -15.51 17.63
CA ARG A 228 -20.61 -15.86 16.83
C ARG A 228 -20.20 -16.17 15.39
N PHE A 229 -20.51 -17.38 14.94
CA PHE A 229 -20.31 -17.81 13.56
C PHE A 229 -21.63 -17.62 12.79
N LEU A 230 -21.63 -16.67 11.87
CA LEU A 230 -22.78 -16.29 11.05
C LEU A 230 -22.89 -17.16 9.79
N GLU A 231 -23.98 -16.98 9.03
CA GLU A 231 -24.17 -17.65 7.74
C GLU A 231 -23.05 -17.30 6.75
N GLY A 232 -22.53 -18.30 6.05
CA GLY A 232 -21.42 -18.15 5.11
C GLY A 232 -20.03 -18.35 5.72
N SER A 233 -19.92 -18.44 7.05
CA SER A 233 -18.63 -18.69 7.70
C SER A 233 -18.08 -20.09 7.40
N GLU A 234 -16.78 -20.16 7.12
CA GLU A 234 -16.07 -21.42 6.85
C GLU A 234 -14.80 -21.55 7.69
N VAL A 235 -14.69 -22.64 8.43
CA VAL A 235 -13.51 -22.98 9.25
C VAL A 235 -12.94 -24.31 8.76
N ASN A 236 -11.91 -24.25 7.93
CA ASN A 236 -11.37 -25.42 7.24
C ASN A 236 -10.20 -26.09 7.98
N GLY A 237 -9.52 -25.36 8.86
CA GLY A 237 -8.46 -25.86 9.73
C GLY A 237 -8.84 -25.83 11.20
N PRO A 238 -8.01 -26.42 12.09
CA PRO A 238 -8.31 -26.49 13.51
C PRO A 238 -8.38 -25.09 14.13
N LEU A 239 -9.47 -24.79 14.82
CA LEU A 239 -9.73 -23.52 15.46
C LEU A 239 -9.96 -23.72 16.96
N THR A 240 -9.14 -23.11 17.80
CA THR A 240 -9.37 -23.09 19.24
C THR A 240 -10.11 -21.81 19.59
N VAL A 241 -11.24 -21.95 20.29
CA VAL A 241 -12.04 -20.81 20.73
C VAL A 241 -12.05 -20.76 22.25
N LEU A 242 -11.47 -19.70 22.80
CA LEU A 242 -11.49 -19.40 24.23
C LEU A 242 -12.52 -18.30 24.49
N ALA A 243 -13.67 -18.67 25.05
CA ALA A 243 -14.77 -17.74 25.32
C ALA A 243 -15.40 -17.96 26.69
N ASP A 244 -16.16 -16.98 27.19
CA ASP A 244 -16.83 -17.10 28.50
C ASP A 244 -18.03 -18.06 28.43
N GLU A 245 -18.68 -18.10 27.26
CA GLU A 245 -19.80 -18.97 26.91
C GLU A 245 -19.48 -19.74 25.60
N GLU A 246 -20.23 -20.82 25.34
CA GLU A 246 -20.06 -21.60 24.12
C GLU A 246 -20.38 -20.74 22.89
N PRO A 247 -19.61 -20.83 21.79
CA PRO A 247 -19.85 -19.99 20.61
C PRO A 247 -21.22 -20.27 19.97
N ASP A 248 -21.85 -19.22 19.47
CA ASP A 248 -23.08 -19.36 18.69
C ASP A 248 -22.75 -19.77 17.26
N TYR A 249 -23.47 -20.76 16.74
CA TYR A 249 -23.30 -21.25 15.38
C TYR A 249 -24.58 -21.03 14.56
N ALA A 250 -24.43 -20.47 13.37
CA ALA A 250 -25.50 -20.41 12.38
C ALA A 250 -26.00 -21.83 12.02
N ALA A 251 -27.26 -21.92 11.61
CA ALA A 251 -27.87 -23.19 11.25
C ALA A 251 -27.11 -23.85 10.07
N GLY A 252 -26.66 -25.10 10.27
CA GLY A 252 -25.93 -25.87 9.25
C GLY A 252 -24.42 -25.63 9.23
N PHE A 253 -23.88 -24.82 10.14
CA PHE A 253 -22.43 -24.64 10.30
C PHE A 253 -21.74 -25.95 10.73
N ASP A 254 -20.59 -26.25 10.12
CA ASP A 254 -19.76 -27.41 10.47
C ASP A 254 -18.73 -27.05 11.55
N ALA A 255 -19.05 -27.38 12.80
CA ALA A 255 -18.18 -27.13 13.94
C ALA A 255 -17.12 -28.23 14.19
N ALA A 256 -16.92 -29.19 13.26
CA ALA A 256 -16.01 -30.31 13.47
C ALA A 256 -14.56 -29.91 13.74
N ASN A 257 -14.14 -28.76 13.23
CA ASN A 257 -12.78 -28.23 13.41
C ASN A 257 -12.62 -27.33 14.65
N ILE A 258 -13.71 -27.08 15.40
CA ILE A 258 -13.70 -26.14 16.53
C ILE A 258 -13.46 -26.90 17.84
N THR A 259 -12.46 -26.42 18.60
CA THR A 259 -12.22 -26.80 19.98
C THR A 259 -12.56 -25.62 20.88
N TYR A 260 -13.70 -25.71 21.57
CA TYR A 260 -14.10 -24.70 22.56
C TYR A 260 -13.47 -25.00 23.93
N ILE A 261 -12.93 -23.95 24.55
CA ILE A 261 -12.41 -23.95 25.92
C ILE A 261 -13.08 -22.80 26.66
N GLN A 262 -13.74 -23.09 27.78
CA GLN A 262 -14.29 -22.05 28.63
C GLN A 262 -13.15 -21.26 29.29
N ARG A 263 -13.15 -19.94 29.12
CA ARG A 263 -12.06 -19.05 29.57
C ARG A 263 -12.11 -18.70 31.06
N ASP A 264 -13.14 -19.09 31.80
CA ASP A 264 -13.32 -18.79 33.23
C ASP A 264 -13.10 -17.30 33.65
N ARG A 265 -13.29 -16.36 32.70
CA ARG A 265 -13.01 -14.92 32.81
C ARG A 265 -11.53 -14.55 32.94
N GLU A 266 -10.63 -15.43 32.53
CA GLU A 266 -9.22 -15.09 32.36
C GLU A 266 -9.03 -14.10 31.19
N SER A 267 -7.96 -13.31 31.26
CA SER A 267 -7.62 -12.35 30.21
C SER A 267 -7.13 -13.10 28.98
N CYS A 268 -7.49 -12.63 27.78
CA CYS A 268 -6.90 -13.16 26.54
C CYS A 268 -5.39 -12.93 26.41
N ARG A 269 -4.85 -11.99 27.21
CA ARG A 269 -3.41 -11.88 27.41
C ARG A 269 -2.93 -12.96 28.36
N ASP A 270 -2.15 -13.89 27.82
CA ASP A 270 -1.14 -14.61 28.58
C ASP A 270 -0.11 -13.57 29.09
N ASP A 271 -0.07 -13.33 30.41
CA ASP A 271 1.02 -12.57 31.07
C ASP A 271 2.31 -13.42 31.17
#